data_AF-A0A6P4FNB8-F1
#
_entry.id   AF-A0A6P4FNB8-F1
#
_cell.length_a   1.000
_cell.length_b   1.000
_cell.length_c   1.000
_cell.angle_alpha   90.00
_cell.angle_beta   90.00
_cell.angle_gamma   90.00
#
_symmetry.space_group_name_H-M   'P 1'
#
loop_
_entity.id
_entity.type
_entity.pdbx_description
1 polymer ?
#
loop_
_entity_poly.entity_id
_entity_poly.type
_entity_poly.pdbx_seq_one_letter_code
_entity_poly.pdbx_strand_id
1 'polypeptide(L)'
;MVMQSGSTSVDTFFLLSGLLLVLTTLRELERTKGRLHVPLMYLHRLVRLTPVLALAVLIFMTLFPRLDSGPLWKQFTSSSELCSDTWWATLLYVQNYAAPGRMCLGHSWYLAVDMQLYIISPLLLIALYKWGKKAFGGIVLLILLLFGCVFSIVMLRELKVFDRHGNLGGDSPEMRLIYYTTHARATPWLIGLLFGYFLHHQ
;
A
#
# COMPACT_ATOMS: atom_id res chain seq x y z
N MET A 1 -0.35 -11.60 -21.27
CA MET A 1 -0.41 -12.38 -20.01
C MET A 1 0.61 -11.88 -18.98
N VAL A 2 1.89 -11.66 -19.31
CA VAL A 2 2.92 -11.12 -18.38
C VAL A 2 2.55 -9.73 -17.81
N MET A 3 1.99 -8.82 -18.61
CA MET A 3 1.54 -7.50 -18.14
C MET A 3 0.38 -7.58 -17.12
N GLN A 4 -0.42 -8.65 -17.15
CA GLN A 4 -1.55 -8.85 -16.24
C GLN A 4 -1.08 -9.35 -14.86
N SER A 5 0.05 -10.07 -14.83
CA SER A 5 0.76 -10.51 -13.62
C SER A 5 1.49 -9.36 -12.89
N GLY A 6 1.49 -8.15 -13.43
CA GLY A 6 2.01 -6.97 -12.73
C GLY A 6 1.25 -6.71 -11.43
N SER A 7 -0.07 -6.94 -11.44
CA SER A 7 -0.94 -6.81 -10.26
C SER A 7 -0.59 -7.80 -9.14
N THR A 8 -0.27 -9.05 -9.49
CA THR A 8 0.15 -10.09 -8.52
C THR A 8 1.55 -9.85 -7.96
N SER A 9 2.40 -9.14 -8.72
CA SER A 9 3.76 -8.80 -8.24
C SER A 9 3.71 -7.83 -7.05
N VAL A 10 2.72 -6.95 -7.02
CA VAL A 10 2.54 -5.97 -5.94
C VAL A 10 2.19 -6.67 -4.61
N ASP A 11 1.42 -7.75 -4.65
CA ASP A 11 1.07 -8.53 -3.46
C ASP A 11 2.29 -9.16 -2.80
N THR A 12 3.30 -9.52 -3.60
CA THR A 12 4.58 -10.04 -3.08
C THR A 12 5.32 -8.96 -2.30
N PHE A 13 5.32 -7.70 -2.78
CA PHE A 13 5.93 -6.59 -2.06
C PHE A 13 5.23 -6.31 -0.73
N PHE A 14 3.89 -6.38 -0.69
CA PHE A 14 3.14 -6.24 0.56
C PHE A 14 3.46 -7.34 1.56
N LEU A 15 3.54 -8.60 1.09
CA LEU A 15 3.94 -9.73 1.92
C LEU A 15 5.34 -9.53 2.51
N LEU A 16 6.31 -9.14 1.68
CA LEU A 16 7.68 -8.87 2.13
C LEU A 16 7.75 -7.70 3.11
N SER A 17 6.95 -6.65 2.89
CA SER A 17 6.88 -5.49 3.80
C SER A 17 6.38 -5.91 5.18
N GLY A 18 5.28 -6.66 5.26
CA GLY A 18 4.73 -7.17 6.52
C GLY A 18 5.69 -8.14 7.24
N LEU A 19 6.34 -9.02 6.48
CA LEU A 19 7.35 -9.95 7.00
C LEU A 19 8.53 -9.21 7.64
N LEU A 20 9.15 -8.29 6.90
CA LEU A 20 10.32 -7.54 7.36
C LEU A 20 9.99 -6.69 8.59
N LEU A 21 8.79 -6.10 8.61
CA LEU A 21 8.31 -5.31 9.73
C LEU A 21 8.28 -6.11 11.02
N VAL A 22 7.69 -7.31 11.01
CA VAL A 22 7.60 -8.17 12.19
C VAL A 22 8.97 -8.62 12.65
N LEU A 23 9.82 -9.10 11.74
CA LEU A 23 11.14 -9.60 12.09
C LEU A 23 12.03 -8.52 12.72
N THR A 24 11.96 -7.29 12.20
CA THR A 24 12.75 -6.17 12.75
C THR A 24 12.20 -5.69 14.09
N THR A 25 10.88 -5.55 14.20
CA THR A 25 10.24 -5.02 15.41
C THR A 25 10.23 -6.00 16.57
N LEU A 26 10.02 -7.30 16.35
CA LEU A 26 10.09 -8.32 17.40
C LEU A 26 11.49 -8.43 17.99
N ARG A 27 12.53 -8.43 17.14
CA ARG A 27 13.93 -8.41 17.59
C ARG A 27 14.26 -7.17 18.43
N GLU A 28 13.75 -6.01 18.02
CA GLU A 28 13.92 -4.77 18.79
C GLU A 28 13.18 -4.86 20.14
N LEU A 29 11.97 -5.43 20.13
CA LEU A 29 11.14 -5.56 21.32
C LEU A 29 11.75 -6.51 22.37
N GLU A 30 12.41 -7.58 21.93
CA GLU A 30 13.19 -8.46 22.81
C GLU A 30 14.39 -7.74 23.42
N ARG A 31 15.11 -6.94 22.62
CA ARG A 31 16.25 -6.13 23.10
C ARG A 31 15.83 -5.08 24.12
N THR A 32 14.68 -4.44 23.91
CA THR A 32 14.19 -3.35 24.77
C THR A 32 13.26 -3.81 25.89
N LYS A 33 13.14 -5.13 26.12
CA LYS A 33 12.27 -5.74 27.14
C LYS A 33 10.81 -5.26 27.03
N GLY A 34 10.27 -5.18 25.82
CA GLY A 34 8.88 -4.79 25.57
C GLY A 34 8.64 -3.29 25.37
N ARG A 35 9.68 -2.44 25.29
CA ARG A 35 9.53 -1.00 25.05
C ARG A 35 9.65 -0.67 23.56
N LEU A 36 8.53 -0.42 22.90
CA LEU A 36 8.50 0.03 21.50
C LEU A 36 8.35 1.56 21.43
N HIS A 37 9.36 2.25 20.88
CA HIS A 37 9.28 3.69 20.59
C HIS A 37 8.55 3.94 19.27
N VAL A 38 7.22 3.89 19.31
CA VAL A 38 6.35 4.07 18.14
C VAL A 38 6.59 5.38 17.38
N PRO A 39 6.77 6.56 18.03
CA PRO A 39 7.03 7.80 17.31
C PRO A 39 8.36 7.79 16.55
N LEU A 40 9.40 7.20 17.16
CA LEU A 40 10.72 7.06 16.53
C LEU A 40 10.63 6.17 15.29
N MET A 41 9.91 5.06 15.40
CA MET A 41 9.66 4.14 14.29
C MET A 41 9.02 4.86 13.08
N TYR A 42 8.00 5.70 13.31
CA TYR A 42 7.39 6.51 12.25
C TYR A 42 8.34 7.55 11.67
N LEU A 43 9.08 8.25 12.53
CA LEU A 43 10.00 9.32 12.11
C LEU A 43 11.10 8.77 11.20
N HIS A 44 11.75 7.66 11.58
CA HIS A 44 12.78 7.02 10.76
C HIS A 44 12.26 6.66 9.36
N ARG A 45 11.02 6.18 9.28
CA ARG A 45 10.43 5.80 8.00
C ARG A 45 10.05 7.01 7.14
N LEU A 46 9.49 8.06 7.75
CA LEU A 46 9.16 9.31 7.06
C LEU A 46 10.42 9.99 6.51
N VAL A 47 11.49 10.11 7.32
CA VAL A 47 12.76 10.71 6.87
C VAL A 47 13.38 9.92 5.71
N ARG A 48 13.17 8.59 5.64
CA ARG A 48 13.68 7.76 4.55
C ARG A 48 12.85 7.88 3.26
N LEU A 49 11.52 7.88 3.36
CA LEU A 49 10.63 7.76 2.19
C LEU A 49 10.11 9.10 1.66
N THR A 50 9.77 10.02 2.56
CA THR A 50 9.10 11.27 2.20
C THR A 50 9.98 12.20 1.36
N PRO A 51 11.30 12.38 1.61
CA PRO A 51 12.14 13.23 0.77
C PRO A 51 12.25 12.73 -0.66
N VAL A 52 12.37 11.42 -0.85
CA VAL A 52 12.46 10.80 -2.18
C VAL A 52 11.14 10.96 -2.93
N LEU A 53 10.01 10.75 -2.24
CA LEU A 53 8.69 10.95 -2.83
C LEU A 53 8.46 12.42 -3.21
N ALA A 54 8.85 13.35 -2.34
CA ALA A 54 8.71 14.78 -2.59
C ALA A 54 9.55 15.24 -3.79
N LEU A 55 10.78 14.76 -3.89
CA LEU A 55 11.63 15.04 -5.04
C LEU A 55 11.01 14.45 -6.33
N ALA A 56 10.49 13.23 -6.29
CA ALA A 56 9.84 12.61 -7.44
C ALA A 56 8.60 13.41 -7.90
N VAL A 57 7.77 13.87 -6.95
CA VAL A 57 6.61 14.73 -7.25
C VAL A 57 7.07 16.06 -7.88
N LEU A 58 8.10 16.70 -7.33
CA LEU A 58 8.63 17.95 -7.87
C LEU A 58 9.18 17.79 -9.29
N ILE A 59 9.95 16.74 -9.55
CA ILE A 59 10.47 16.42 -10.89
C ILE A 59 9.30 16.18 -11.86
N PHE A 60 8.29 15.44 -11.42
CA PHE A 60 7.12 15.13 -12.23
C PHE A 60 6.31 16.39 -12.58
N MET A 61 6.18 17.34 -11.65
CA MET A 61 5.47 18.60 -11.91
C MET A 61 6.25 19.59 -12.78
N THR A 62 7.59 19.62 -12.67
CA THR A 62 8.40 20.72 -13.24
C THR A 62 9.21 20.32 -14.47
N LEU A 63 9.94 19.20 -14.40
CA LEU A 63 10.83 18.74 -15.44
C LEU A 63 10.07 17.94 -16.48
N PHE A 64 9.18 17.06 -16.05
CA PHE A 64 8.49 16.12 -16.94
C PHE A 64 7.73 16.81 -18.10
N PRO A 65 6.98 17.91 -17.90
CA PRO A 65 6.32 18.61 -19.01
C PRO A 65 7.28 19.24 -20.03
N ARG A 66 8.55 19.45 -19.64
CA ARG A 66 9.57 20.14 -20.45
C ARG A 66 10.52 19.19 -21.18
N LEU A 67 10.45 17.89 -20.91
CA LEU A 67 11.40 16.90 -21.45
C LEU A 67 11.15 16.55 -22.92
N ASP A 68 9.90 16.61 -23.38
CA ASP A 68 9.53 16.21 -24.73
C ASP A 68 8.27 16.94 -25.20
N SER A 69 8.00 16.90 -26.51
CA SER A 69 6.84 17.54 -27.16
C SER A 69 6.11 16.62 -28.14
N GLY A 70 6.35 15.30 -28.04
CA GLY A 70 5.70 14.30 -28.86
C GLY A 70 4.16 14.22 -28.70
N PRO A 71 3.42 13.70 -29.70
CA PRO A 71 1.97 13.58 -29.64
C PRO A 71 1.48 12.64 -28.52
N LEU A 72 2.25 11.58 -28.20
CA LEU A 72 2.01 10.72 -27.03
C LEU A 72 2.36 11.43 -25.71
N TRP A 73 3.32 12.35 -25.72
CA TRP A 73 3.73 13.10 -24.54
C TRP A 73 2.60 13.99 -24.01
N LYS A 74 1.77 14.55 -24.91
CA LYS A 74 0.58 15.34 -24.54
C LYS A 74 -0.39 14.59 -23.63
N GLN A 75 -0.49 13.26 -23.80
CA GLN A 75 -1.34 12.41 -22.96
C GLN A 75 -0.74 12.20 -21.56
N PHE A 76 0.57 12.26 -21.42
CA PHE A 76 1.24 12.21 -20.12
C PHE A 76 1.31 13.58 -19.43
N THR A 77 1.44 14.68 -20.19
CA THR A 77 1.45 16.04 -19.60
C THR A 77 0.10 16.46 -19.04
N SER A 78 -1.03 15.95 -19.55
CA SER A 78 -2.33 16.14 -18.89
C SER A 78 -2.36 15.53 -17.48
N SER A 79 -1.58 14.47 -17.24
CA SER A 79 -1.40 13.90 -15.90
C SER A 79 -0.52 14.78 -15.00
N SER A 80 0.35 15.62 -15.56
CA SER A 80 1.11 16.63 -14.81
C SER A 80 0.22 17.77 -14.31
N GLU A 81 -0.78 18.20 -15.10
CA GLU A 81 -1.75 19.18 -14.63
C GLU A 81 -2.57 18.63 -13.46
N LEU A 82 -3.02 17.37 -13.55
CA LEU A 82 -3.69 16.66 -12.45
C LEU A 82 -2.83 16.55 -11.19
N CYS A 83 -1.50 16.45 -11.35
CA CYS A 83 -0.57 16.42 -10.22
C CYS A 83 -0.55 17.75 -9.44
N SER A 84 -0.79 18.89 -10.11
CA SER A 84 -0.81 20.21 -9.45
C SER A 84 -1.96 20.35 -8.44
N ASP A 85 -3.04 19.61 -8.62
CA ASP A 85 -4.16 19.58 -7.68
C ASP A 85 -4.02 18.51 -6.59
N THR A 86 -3.24 17.45 -6.85
CA THR A 86 -3.24 16.22 -6.03
C THR A 86 -1.90 15.88 -5.37
N TRP A 87 -0.85 16.69 -5.57
CA TRP A 87 0.46 16.50 -4.95
C TRP A 87 0.40 16.34 -3.43
N TRP A 88 -0.46 17.13 -2.77
CA TRP A 88 -0.61 17.11 -1.31
C TRP A 88 -1.13 15.75 -0.82
N ALA A 89 -2.05 15.14 -1.57
CA ALA A 89 -2.61 13.83 -1.25
C ALA A 89 -1.55 12.72 -1.42
N THR A 90 -0.61 12.91 -2.34
CA THR A 90 0.54 12.01 -2.51
C THR A 90 1.53 12.12 -1.36
N LEU A 91 1.90 13.34 -0.94
CA LEU A 91 2.82 13.54 0.20
C LEU A 91 2.24 13.07 1.53
N LEU A 92 0.92 13.17 1.70
CA LEU A 92 0.22 12.69 2.89
C LEU A 92 -0.13 11.21 2.85
N TYR A 93 0.20 10.49 1.77
CA TYR A 93 -0.10 9.06 1.62
C TYR A 93 -1.62 8.73 1.68
N VAL A 94 -2.47 9.62 1.17
CA VAL A 94 -3.95 9.48 1.16
C VAL A 94 -4.57 9.48 -0.24
N GLN A 95 -3.74 9.63 -1.27
CA GLN A 95 -4.15 9.65 -2.68
C GLN A 95 -5.05 8.48 -3.12
N ASN A 96 -4.93 7.32 -2.47
CA ASN A 96 -5.72 6.13 -2.77
C ASN A 96 -7.19 6.26 -2.40
N TYR A 97 -7.54 7.16 -1.47
CA TYR A 97 -8.93 7.49 -1.12
C TYR A 97 -9.35 8.88 -1.56
N ALA A 98 -8.44 9.87 -1.49
CA ALA A 98 -8.75 11.27 -1.78
C ALA A 98 -8.92 11.55 -3.29
N ALA A 99 -8.17 10.85 -4.14
CA ALA A 99 -8.19 11.07 -5.58
C ALA A 99 -7.93 9.76 -6.36
N PRO A 100 -8.73 8.70 -6.16
CA PRO A 100 -8.51 7.43 -6.82
C PRO A 100 -8.69 7.60 -8.34
N GLY A 101 -7.66 7.26 -9.12
CA GLY A 101 -7.61 7.44 -10.58
C GLY A 101 -7.19 8.84 -11.07
N ARG A 102 -7.10 9.83 -10.19
CA ARG A 102 -6.49 11.16 -10.44
C ARG A 102 -5.18 11.35 -9.65
N MET A 103 -4.40 10.29 -9.52
CA MET A 103 -3.17 10.32 -8.72
C MET A 103 -2.03 10.99 -9.49
N CYS A 104 -1.30 11.90 -8.85
CA CYS A 104 -0.11 12.52 -9.42
C CYS A 104 0.89 11.48 -9.94
N LEU A 105 1.33 10.58 -9.07
CA LEU A 105 2.22 9.47 -9.39
C LEU A 105 1.45 8.17 -9.24
N GLY A 106 0.92 7.65 -10.35
CA GLY A 106 0.09 6.43 -10.37
C GLY A 106 0.68 5.34 -9.47
N HIS A 107 1.92 4.91 -9.70
CA HIS A 107 2.59 3.84 -8.95
C HIS A 107 2.78 4.09 -7.44
N SER A 108 2.75 5.34 -6.98
CA SER A 108 2.94 5.66 -5.55
C SER A 108 1.72 5.29 -4.69
N TRP A 109 0.60 4.85 -5.28
CA TRP A 109 -0.54 4.28 -4.56
C TRP A 109 -0.12 3.15 -3.61
N TYR A 110 0.84 2.31 -4.03
CA TYR A 110 1.36 1.21 -3.23
C TYR A 110 2.01 1.73 -1.94
N LEU A 111 2.79 2.80 -2.06
CA LEU A 111 3.48 3.43 -0.94
C LEU A 111 2.49 4.03 0.05
N ALA A 112 1.36 4.57 -0.43
CA ALA A 112 0.28 5.05 0.42
C ALA A 112 -0.35 3.93 1.26
N VAL A 113 -0.68 2.80 0.62
CA VAL A 113 -1.21 1.61 1.29
C VAL A 113 -0.20 1.07 2.31
N ASP A 114 1.06 0.95 1.93
CA ASP A 114 2.15 0.50 2.81
C ASP A 114 2.36 1.44 4.01
N MET A 115 2.16 2.75 3.85
CA MET A 115 2.19 3.71 4.97
C MET A 115 1.00 3.52 5.92
N GLN A 116 -0.21 3.36 5.38
CA GLN A 116 -1.42 3.17 6.16
C GLN A 116 -1.38 1.89 7.00
N LEU A 117 -0.92 0.78 6.42
CA LEU A 117 -0.76 -0.49 7.14
C LEU A 117 0.33 -0.40 8.21
N TYR A 118 1.42 0.32 7.93
CA TYR A 118 2.48 0.55 8.91
C TYR A 118 2.01 1.39 10.11
N ILE A 119 1.11 2.37 9.91
CA ILE A 119 0.51 3.14 11.01
C ILE A 119 -0.33 2.23 11.93
N ILE A 120 -0.97 1.20 11.37
CA ILE A 120 -1.75 0.22 12.15
C ILE A 120 -0.83 -0.82 12.81
N SER A 121 0.39 -0.99 12.31
CA SER A 121 1.27 -2.08 12.70
C SER A 121 1.65 -2.15 14.18
N PRO A 122 1.91 -1.06 14.94
CA PRO A 122 2.26 -1.20 16.36
C PRO A 122 1.15 -1.85 17.16
N LEU A 123 -0.12 -1.58 16.82
CA LEU A 123 -1.25 -2.18 17.51
C LEU A 123 -1.24 -3.70 17.32
N LEU A 124 -1.01 -4.17 16.09
CA LEU A 124 -0.94 -5.59 15.76
C LEU A 124 0.29 -6.26 16.38
N LEU A 125 1.44 -5.60 16.36
CA LEU A 125 2.69 -6.10 16.93
C LEU A 125 2.64 -6.19 18.46
N ILE A 126 2.12 -5.16 19.14
CA ILE A 126 1.93 -5.17 20.59
C ILE A 126 0.92 -6.24 20.98
N ALA A 127 -0.17 -6.39 20.21
CA ALA A 127 -1.13 -7.47 20.41
C ALA A 127 -0.49 -8.85 20.28
N LEU A 128 0.34 -9.07 19.25
CA LEU A 128 1.08 -10.32 19.06
C LEU A 128 2.05 -10.59 20.20
N TYR A 129 2.81 -9.58 20.63
CA TYR A 129 3.76 -9.74 21.73
C TYR A 129 3.08 -10.04 23.07
N LYS A 130 1.96 -9.37 23.38
CA LYS A 130 1.28 -9.49 24.68
C LYS A 130 0.35 -10.70 24.75
N TRP A 131 -0.31 -11.07 23.65
CA TRP A 131 -1.38 -12.07 23.63
C TRP A 131 -1.08 -13.31 22.77
N GLY A 132 0.04 -13.35 22.06
CA GLY A 132 0.55 -14.51 21.32
C GLY A 132 -0.52 -15.18 20.47
N LYS A 133 -0.89 -16.42 20.84
CA LYS A 133 -1.89 -17.26 20.14
C LYS A 133 -3.27 -16.59 19.98
N LYS A 134 -3.71 -15.76 20.93
CA LYS A 134 -5.01 -15.06 20.82
C LYS A 134 -4.97 -13.97 19.75
N ALA A 135 -3.87 -13.22 19.70
CA ALA A 135 -3.67 -12.20 18.66
C ALA A 135 -3.50 -12.83 17.28
N PHE A 136 -2.82 -13.97 17.18
CA PHE A 136 -2.75 -14.76 15.95
C PHE A 136 -4.15 -15.10 15.42
N GLY A 137 -5.03 -15.64 16.27
CA GLY A 137 -6.42 -15.92 15.90
C GLY A 137 -7.20 -14.67 15.49
N GLY A 138 -6.99 -13.54 16.18
CA GLY A 138 -7.60 -12.25 15.82
C GLY A 138 -7.17 -11.72 14.45
N ILE A 139 -5.90 -11.89 14.08
CA ILE A 139 -5.38 -11.48 12.76
C ILE A 139 -5.93 -12.40 11.67
N VAL A 140 -6.03 -13.71 11.92
CA VAL A 140 -6.67 -14.65 10.97
C VAL A 140 -8.14 -14.28 10.74
N LEU A 141 -8.88 -13.95 11.81
CA LEU A 141 -10.26 -13.48 11.70
C LEU A 141 -10.35 -12.18 10.89
N LEU A 142 -9.42 -11.23 11.12
CA LEU A 142 -9.34 -9.98 10.36
C LEU A 142 -9.11 -10.24 8.86
N ILE A 143 -8.20 -11.16 8.52
CA ILE A 143 -7.96 -11.57 7.13
C ILE A 143 -9.24 -12.11 6.49
N LEU A 144 -9.95 -13.01 7.18
CA LEU A 144 -11.21 -13.59 6.67
C LEU A 144 -12.30 -12.52 6.48
N LEU A 145 -12.41 -11.57 7.42
CA LEU A 145 -13.38 -10.49 7.34
C LEU A 145 -13.08 -9.51 6.18
N LEU A 146 -11.80 -9.17 5.97
CA LEU A 146 -11.37 -8.35 4.84
C LEU A 146 -11.62 -9.07 3.52
N PHE A 147 -11.30 -10.37 3.44
CA PHE A 147 -11.57 -11.18 2.25
C PHE A 147 -13.08 -11.25 1.96
N GLY A 148 -13.91 -11.48 2.97
CA GLY A 148 -15.37 -11.48 2.86
C GLY A 148 -15.93 -10.11 2.42
N CYS A 149 -15.38 -9.02 2.94
CA CYS A 149 -15.77 -7.66 2.55
C CYS A 149 -15.48 -7.40 1.06
N VAL A 150 -14.27 -7.71 0.60
CA VAL A 150 -13.89 -7.56 -0.83
C VAL A 150 -14.75 -8.46 -1.70
N PHE A 151 -14.94 -9.72 -1.32
CA PHE A 151 -15.80 -10.66 -2.04
C PHE A 151 -17.23 -10.13 -2.18
N SER A 152 -17.78 -9.57 -1.10
CA SER A 152 -19.12 -8.99 -1.09
C SER A 152 -19.21 -7.77 -2.02
N ILE A 153 -18.20 -6.89 -2.03
CA ILE A 153 -18.14 -5.73 -2.94
C ILE A 153 -18.12 -6.19 -4.40
N VAL A 154 -17.33 -7.22 -4.72
CA VAL A 154 -17.22 -7.76 -6.08
C VAL A 154 -18.55 -8.35 -6.54
N MET A 155 -19.20 -9.15 -5.69
CA MET A 155 -20.49 -9.78 -6.02
C MET A 155 -21.63 -8.76 -6.14
N LEU A 156 -21.74 -7.81 -5.20
CA LEU A 156 -22.83 -6.83 -5.18
C LEU A 156 -22.75 -5.79 -6.30
N ARG A 157 -21.52 -5.46 -6.76
CA ARG A 157 -21.31 -4.47 -7.81
C ARG A 157 -21.02 -5.09 -9.18
N GLU A 158 -21.14 -6.41 -9.31
CA GLU A 158 -20.82 -7.19 -10.51
C GLU A 158 -19.49 -6.77 -11.17
N LEU A 159 -18.48 -6.51 -10.34
CA LEU A 159 -17.21 -6.00 -10.82
C LEU A 159 -16.44 -7.11 -11.54
N LYS A 160 -15.94 -6.80 -12.73
CA LYS A 160 -15.09 -7.73 -13.47
C LYS A 160 -13.70 -7.75 -12.86
N VAL A 161 -13.37 -8.85 -12.18
CA VAL A 161 -12.03 -9.06 -11.60
C VAL A 161 -10.96 -9.20 -12.70
N PHE A 162 -11.34 -9.75 -13.85
CA PHE A 162 -10.45 -9.91 -15.01
C PHE A 162 -11.17 -9.49 -16.29
N ASP A 163 -10.64 -8.46 -16.96
CA ASP A 163 -11.01 -8.16 -18.34
C ASP A 163 -9.96 -8.74 -19.31
N ARG A 164 -10.43 -9.49 -20.30
CA ARG A 164 -9.60 -10.08 -21.37
C ARG A 164 -9.27 -9.08 -22.48
N HIS A 165 -10.00 -7.97 -22.59
CA HIS A 165 -9.96 -7.09 -23.77
C HIS A 165 -9.11 -5.82 -23.64
N GLY A 166 -8.48 -5.56 -22.50
CA GLY A 166 -7.57 -4.42 -22.37
C GLY A 166 -7.44 -3.89 -20.95
N ASN A 167 -6.53 -2.92 -20.78
CA ASN A 167 -6.26 -2.24 -19.53
C ASN A 167 -7.55 -1.57 -19.02
N LEU A 168 -8.06 -1.98 -17.85
CA LEU A 168 -9.09 -1.21 -17.16
C LEU A 168 -8.49 0.17 -16.92
N GLY A 169 -9.13 1.23 -17.44
CA GLY A 169 -8.63 2.59 -17.28
C GLY A 169 -8.37 2.88 -15.79
N GLY A 170 -7.35 3.68 -15.48
CA GLY A 170 -6.97 3.97 -14.08
C GLY A 170 -8.10 4.56 -13.23
N ASP A 171 -9.16 5.07 -13.86
CA ASP A 171 -10.35 5.63 -13.20
C ASP A 171 -11.53 4.66 -13.05
N SER A 172 -11.39 3.42 -13.53
CA SER A 172 -12.47 2.45 -13.54
C SER A 172 -12.88 2.06 -12.11
N PRO A 173 -14.17 1.75 -11.87
CA PRO A 173 -14.64 1.39 -10.53
C PRO A 173 -13.92 0.15 -9.97
N GLU A 174 -13.51 -0.78 -10.84
CA GLU A 174 -12.73 -1.96 -10.47
C GLU A 174 -11.35 -1.57 -9.93
N MET A 175 -10.63 -0.68 -10.63
CA MET A 175 -9.33 -0.18 -10.17
C MET A 175 -9.47 0.59 -8.85
N ARG A 176 -10.49 1.43 -8.72
CA ARG A 176 -10.73 2.25 -7.54
C ARG A 176 -11.12 1.42 -6.31
N LEU A 177 -11.96 0.41 -6.47
CA LEU A 177 -12.54 -0.34 -5.35
C LEU A 177 -11.77 -1.61 -4.97
N ILE A 178 -11.09 -2.25 -5.94
CA ILE A 178 -10.40 -3.53 -5.74
C ILE A 178 -8.88 -3.32 -5.72
N TYR A 179 -8.35 -2.43 -6.56
CA TYR A 179 -6.91 -2.34 -6.78
C TYR A 179 -6.21 -1.36 -5.84
N TYR A 180 -6.72 -0.13 -5.70
CA TYR A 180 -6.06 0.93 -4.92
C TYR A 180 -6.41 0.93 -3.41
N THR A 181 -7.47 0.25 -3.01
CA THR A 181 -7.97 0.27 -1.64
C THR A 181 -7.07 -0.50 -0.69
N THR A 182 -6.80 0.09 0.47
CA THR A 182 -5.97 -0.51 1.52
C THR A 182 -6.56 -1.82 2.02
N HIS A 183 -7.88 -1.86 2.24
CA HIS A 183 -8.55 -3.03 2.80
C HIS A 183 -8.54 -4.23 1.84
N ALA A 184 -8.55 -3.99 0.52
CA ALA A 184 -8.41 -5.06 -0.46
C ALA A 184 -6.99 -5.64 -0.53
N ARG A 185 -5.97 -4.80 -0.25
CA ARG A 185 -4.55 -5.17 -0.32
C ARG A 185 -3.88 -5.43 1.04
N ALA A 186 -4.63 -5.31 2.13
CA ALA A 186 -4.15 -5.59 3.47
C ALA A 186 -3.88 -7.08 3.72
N THR A 187 -4.59 -7.97 3.02
CA THR A 187 -4.50 -9.42 3.23
C THR A 187 -3.09 -9.99 2.99
N PRO A 188 -2.42 -9.76 1.84
CA PRO A 188 -1.05 -10.21 1.63
C PRO A 188 -0.07 -9.70 2.71
N TRP A 189 -0.25 -8.45 3.14
CA TRP A 189 0.58 -7.83 4.17
C TRP A 189 0.39 -8.50 5.54
N LEU A 190 -0.85 -8.78 5.94
CA LEU A 190 -1.17 -9.50 7.18
C LEU A 190 -0.66 -10.94 7.16
N ILE A 191 -0.71 -11.61 6.00
CA ILE A 191 -0.13 -12.95 5.82
C ILE A 191 1.39 -12.90 6.04
N GLY A 192 2.07 -11.92 5.44
CA GLY A 192 3.51 -11.70 5.66
C GLY A 192 3.84 -11.45 7.13
N LEU A 193 3.02 -10.68 7.83
CA LEU A 193 3.13 -10.40 9.27
C LEU A 193 3.00 -11.70 10.09
N LEU A 194 2.00 -12.55 9.82
CA LEU A 194 1.85 -13.84 10.49
C LEU A 194 3.01 -14.81 10.20
N PHE A 195 3.45 -14.85 8.95
CA PHE A 195 4.58 -15.68 8.53
C PHE A 195 5.88 -15.26 9.24
N GLY A 196 6.12 -13.94 9.38
CA GLY A 196 7.26 -13.41 10.12
C GLY A 196 7.22 -13.74 11.61
N TYR A 197 6.04 -13.72 12.21
CA TYR A 197 5.85 -14.13 13.60
C TYR A 197 6.16 -15.63 13.79
N PHE A 198 5.68 -16.48 12.87
CA PHE A 198 5.98 -17.91 12.89
C PHE A 198 7.48 -18.19 12.76
N LEU A 199 8.16 -17.52 11.82
CA LEU A 199 9.60 -17.67 11.62
C LEU A 199 10.43 -17.22 12.83
N HIS A 200 9.94 -16.24 13.59
CA HIS A 200 10.61 -15.77 14.81
C HIS A 200 10.46 -16.73 16.00
N HIS A 201 9.39 -17.53 16.03
CA HIS A 201 9.12 -18.48 17.13
C HIS A 201 9.65 -19.90 16.88
N GLN A 202 10.20 -20.16 15.69
CA GLN A 202 10.89 -21.40 15.35
C GLN A 202 12.36 -21.34 15.79
#